data_AF-A0A9D5ZN48-F1
#
_entry.id   AF-A0A9D5ZN48-F1
#
_cell.length_a   1.000
_cell.length_b   1.000
_cell.length_c   1.000
_cell.angle_alpha   90.00
_cell.angle_beta   90.00
_cell.angle_gamma   90.00
#
_symmetry.space_group_name_H-M   'P 1'
#
loop_
_entity.id
_entity.type
_entity.pdbx_description
1 polymer ?
#
loop_
_entity_poly.entity_id
_entity_poly.type
_entity_poly.pdbx_seq_one_letter_code
_entity_poly.pdbx_strand_id
1 'polypeptide(L)'
;MKVFARCLCCVLLCYCYCSCYLHANNLFAVESESIIIYGERIPQQQEHVASNYSILSPENLQSRGNTSILSALESIPSLNINRTGNDSTISSYFLRGIDNGHILVLYDGAEMGDPSSIKKEAFLNTLNFHEIDHIEVLKGNQSTLYGSDAIGGVINIIPKKGIKNKQGHTLTFTGGGGSYNQQNAALNLNGSGLVRGPLRERRGRFVYNLGGQVQKSDGISAARADQNPGADRDGYRQKNLATNVIYHHPDGITIGDFSAKFSSNKSDLDRYGGPGGDDPNFTMKDDQYLAKVSVRTMSESFGTNDDMIMAPTVTISGQKNSRSYNNSPDEKDASSYRGDFTGSIIKVSPASTLYLGETQQITLGIDLKREQSSSKEAEAAAAATATALPLKPLSESFASYLWHKPTLNSFDFNSGLRL
;
A
#
# COMPACT_ATOMS: atom_id res chain seq x y z
N MET A 1 1.45 15.92 33.09
CA MET A 1 1.70 15.71 31.63
C MET A 1 0.61 14.93 30.87
N LYS A 2 -0.28 14.12 31.49
CA LYS A 2 -1.35 13.39 30.78
C LYS A 2 -2.67 14.17 30.56
N VAL A 3 -2.81 15.38 31.10
CA VAL A 3 -4.05 16.20 31.01
C VAL A 3 -3.96 17.27 29.90
N PHE A 4 -2.75 17.75 29.57
CA PHE A 4 -2.56 18.75 28.52
C PHE A 4 -2.76 18.21 27.08
N ALA A 5 -2.48 16.93 26.83
CA ALA A 5 -2.64 16.30 25.51
C ALA A 5 -4.12 16.04 25.12
N ARG A 6 -5.03 15.95 26.09
CA ARG A 6 -6.47 15.77 25.83
C ARG A 6 -7.19 17.10 25.52
N CYS A 7 -6.71 18.23 26.06
CA CYS A 7 -7.28 19.53 25.74
C CYS A 7 -6.83 20.07 24.37
N LEU A 8 -5.59 19.81 23.92
CA LEU A 8 -5.10 20.33 22.64
C LEU A 8 -5.84 19.71 21.43
N CYS A 9 -6.23 18.44 21.53
CA CYS A 9 -7.00 17.75 20.49
C CYS A 9 -8.44 18.29 20.36
N CYS A 10 -9.10 18.59 21.49
CA CYS A 10 -10.44 19.19 21.48
C CYS A 10 -10.44 20.66 21.07
N VAL A 11 -9.38 21.43 21.37
CA VAL A 11 -9.29 22.85 20.98
C VAL A 11 -8.99 22.99 19.48
N LEU A 12 -8.19 22.09 18.87
CA LEU A 12 -7.97 22.05 17.42
C LEU A 12 -9.20 21.55 16.63
N LEU A 13 -9.95 20.58 17.17
CA LEU A 13 -11.22 20.13 16.58
C LEU A 13 -12.33 21.19 16.68
N CYS A 14 -12.34 22.02 17.74
CA CYS A 14 -13.34 23.07 17.93
C CYS A 14 -13.04 24.34 17.12
N TYR A 15 -11.75 24.70 16.93
CA TYR A 15 -11.36 25.82 16.06
C TYR A 15 -11.64 25.55 14.58
N CYS A 16 -11.60 24.28 14.15
CA CYS A 16 -11.92 23.90 12.77
C CYS A 16 -13.42 24.03 12.43
N TYR A 17 -14.31 24.05 13.43
CA TYR A 17 -15.75 24.21 13.23
C TYR A 17 -16.20 25.68 13.13
N CYS A 18 -15.39 26.64 13.60
CA CYS A 18 -15.82 28.05 13.72
C CYS A 18 -15.48 28.90 12.49
N SER A 19 -14.45 28.55 11.70
CA SER A 19 -14.01 29.37 10.55
C SER A 19 -14.66 29.01 9.21
N CYS A 20 -15.56 28.02 9.14
CA CYS A 20 -16.14 27.55 7.87
C CYS A 20 -17.43 28.28 7.46
N TYR A 21 -17.80 29.37 8.14
CA TYR A 21 -18.89 30.24 7.70
C TYR A 21 -18.35 31.33 6.77
N LEU A 22 -18.04 31.00 5.52
CA LEU A 22 -18.26 31.87 4.37
C LEU A 22 -17.95 31.13 3.05
N HIS A 23 -19.01 30.93 2.25
CA HIS A 23 -19.03 30.88 0.78
C HIS A 23 -17.96 30.11 -0.01
N ALA A 24 -18.00 28.77 0.01
CA ALA A 24 -17.32 27.98 -1.03
C ALA A 24 -18.08 28.05 -2.38
N ASN A 25 -17.60 28.89 -3.29
CA ASN A 25 -18.00 28.93 -4.69
C ASN A 25 -16.96 28.24 -5.57
N ASN A 26 -17.39 27.18 -6.26
CA ASN A 26 -16.81 26.58 -7.47
C ASN A 26 -15.27 26.43 -7.53
N LEU A 27 -14.77 25.35 -6.92
CA LEU A 27 -13.55 24.68 -7.37
C LEU A 27 -13.80 23.17 -7.49
N PHE A 28 -14.77 22.81 -8.33
CA PHE A 28 -14.84 21.47 -8.90
C PHE A 28 -14.66 21.60 -10.41
N ALA A 29 -13.63 20.91 -10.91
CA ALA A 29 -13.30 20.59 -12.30
C ALA A 29 -12.03 21.29 -12.82
N VAL A 30 -10.90 20.61 -12.65
CA VAL A 30 -9.97 20.47 -13.77
C VAL A 30 -9.97 18.99 -14.13
N GLU A 31 -10.85 18.69 -15.08
CA GLU A 31 -10.92 17.41 -15.77
C GLU A 31 -9.88 17.48 -16.90
N SER A 32 -8.72 16.87 -16.66
CA SER A 32 -7.82 16.44 -17.71
C SER A 32 -7.70 14.94 -17.59
N GLU A 33 -7.62 14.23 -18.72
CA GLU A 33 -7.24 12.80 -18.82
C GLU A 33 -5.80 12.52 -18.30
N SER A 34 -5.22 13.47 -17.56
CA SER A 34 -3.93 13.34 -16.89
C SER A 34 -3.97 12.27 -15.80
N ILE A 35 -3.02 11.34 -15.85
CA ILE A 35 -2.77 10.41 -14.76
C ILE A 35 -2.26 11.20 -13.55
N ILE A 36 -2.86 10.94 -12.37
CA ILE A 36 -2.47 11.57 -11.11
C ILE A 36 -1.54 10.62 -10.37
N ILE A 37 -0.36 11.10 -10.00
CA ILE A 37 0.61 10.41 -9.17
C ILE A 37 0.38 10.81 -7.71
N TYR A 38 0.07 9.82 -6.88
CA TYR A 38 -0.16 9.96 -5.44
C TYR A 38 1.12 9.72 -4.61
N GLY A 39 2.13 9.10 -5.22
CA GLY A 39 3.40 8.74 -4.60
C GLY A 39 4.25 9.90 -4.12
N GLU A 40 3.94 11.17 -4.43
CA GLU A 40 4.64 12.35 -3.87
C GLU A 40 3.92 12.95 -2.65
N ARG A 41 2.99 12.22 -2.01
CA ARG A 41 2.07 12.65 -0.92
C ARG A 41 1.06 13.74 -1.28
N ILE A 42 1.40 14.61 -2.23
CA ILE A 42 0.45 15.52 -2.89
C ILE A 42 0.08 14.89 -4.23
N PRO A 43 -1.21 14.67 -4.52
CA PRO A 43 -1.62 14.20 -5.83
C PRO A 43 -1.18 15.20 -6.91
N GLN A 44 -0.37 14.76 -7.87
CA GLN A 44 0.14 15.61 -8.95
C GLN A 44 -0.18 15.02 -10.31
N GLN A 45 -0.42 15.86 -11.30
CA GLN A 45 -0.47 15.38 -12.68
C GLN A 45 0.90 14.85 -13.10
N GLN A 46 0.89 13.82 -13.93
CA GLN A 46 2.08 13.13 -14.41
C GLN A 46 3.17 14.07 -14.99
N GLU A 47 2.76 15.13 -15.69
CA GLU A 47 3.65 16.14 -16.30
C GLU A 47 4.35 17.05 -15.29
N HIS A 48 3.86 17.06 -14.06
CA HIS A 48 4.29 17.95 -12.98
C HIS A 48 5.13 17.25 -11.90
N VAL A 49 5.41 15.96 -12.09
CA VAL A 49 6.24 15.16 -11.17
C VAL A 49 7.71 15.32 -11.53
N ALA A 50 8.49 15.87 -10.60
CA ALA A 50 9.92 16.08 -10.77
C ALA A 50 10.75 14.80 -10.64
N SER A 51 10.22 13.78 -9.95
CA SER A 51 10.88 12.49 -9.77
C SER A 51 10.83 11.63 -11.04
N ASN A 52 11.84 10.78 -11.27
CA ASN A 52 11.73 9.74 -12.31
C ASN A 52 10.71 8.69 -11.87
N TYR A 53 9.61 8.53 -12.62
CA TYR A 53 8.54 7.60 -12.27
C TYR A 53 8.23 6.61 -13.38
N SER A 54 7.45 5.58 -13.05
CA SER A 54 6.78 4.70 -14.00
C SER A 54 5.41 4.33 -13.49
N ILE A 55 4.45 4.20 -14.40
CA ILE A 55 3.07 3.85 -14.06
C ILE A 55 2.72 2.56 -14.79
N LEU A 56 2.24 1.59 -14.02
CA LEU A 56 1.68 0.35 -14.52
C LEU A 56 0.16 0.49 -14.52
N SER A 57 -0.38 0.88 -15.68
CA SER A 57 -1.81 1.16 -15.88
C SER A 57 -2.67 -0.11 -15.84
N PRO A 58 -4.01 0.00 -15.65
CA PRO A 58 -4.92 -1.14 -15.67
C PRO A 58 -4.79 -1.98 -16.95
N GLU A 59 -4.57 -1.33 -18.09
CA GLU A 59 -4.41 -1.98 -19.39
C GLU A 59 -3.11 -2.77 -19.41
N ASN A 60 -2.00 -2.23 -18.90
CA ASN A 60 -0.72 -2.95 -18.81
C ASN A 60 -0.79 -4.12 -17.81
N LEU A 61 -1.55 -3.98 -16.73
CA LEU A 61 -1.82 -5.07 -15.79
C LEU A 61 -2.56 -6.23 -16.48
N GLN A 62 -3.46 -5.93 -17.44
CA GLN A 62 -4.31 -6.92 -18.11
C GLN A 62 -3.76 -7.43 -19.46
N SER A 63 -2.97 -6.65 -20.19
CA SER A 63 -2.72 -6.83 -21.64
C SER A 63 -1.53 -7.75 -22.02
N ARG A 64 -0.97 -8.52 -21.09
CA ARG A 64 0.27 -9.30 -21.37
C ARG A 64 0.23 -10.77 -20.98
N GLY A 65 -0.95 -11.33 -20.71
CA GLY A 65 -1.06 -12.67 -20.15
C GLY A 65 -0.42 -12.79 -18.75
N ASN A 66 -0.27 -11.65 -18.05
CA ASN A 66 0.31 -11.61 -16.71
C ASN A 66 -0.60 -12.40 -15.75
N THR A 67 -0.03 -13.42 -15.11
CA THR A 67 -0.71 -14.27 -14.13
C THR A 67 -0.56 -13.79 -12.69
N SER A 68 0.45 -12.92 -12.43
CA SER A 68 0.73 -12.34 -11.11
C SER A 68 1.31 -10.92 -11.21
N ILE A 69 1.11 -10.10 -10.17
CA ILE A 69 1.60 -8.72 -10.12
C ILE A 69 3.10 -8.63 -10.30
N LEU A 70 3.83 -9.62 -9.80
CA LEU A 70 5.26 -9.74 -10.01
C LEU A 70 5.61 -9.74 -11.51
N SER A 71 4.93 -10.55 -12.32
CA SER A 71 5.14 -10.56 -13.78
C SER A 71 4.84 -9.21 -14.44
N ALA A 72 3.84 -8.49 -13.94
CA ALA A 72 3.54 -7.16 -14.49
C ALA A 72 4.60 -6.11 -14.06
N LEU A 73 5.11 -6.21 -12.84
CA LEU A 73 6.16 -5.35 -12.31
C LEU A 73 7.50 -5.52 -13.05
N GLU A 74 7.81 -6.72 -13.57
CA GLU A 74 9.00 -6.95 -14.42
C GLU A 74 8.99 -6.14 -15.72
N SER A 75 7.83 -5.64 -16.16
CA SER A 75 7.76 -4.75 -17.31
C SER A 75 8.28 -3.33 -17.02
N ILE A 76 8.46 -2.97 -15.74
CA ILE A 76 8.93 -1.66 -15.32
C ILE A 76 10.46 -1.58 -15.47
N PRO A 77 10.99 -0.64 -16.26
CA PRO A 77 12.43 -0.50 -16.43
C PRO A 77 13.13 -0.26 -15.09
N SER A 78 14.25 -0.95 -14.88
CA SER A 78 15.07 -0.90 -13.65
C SER A 78 14.44 -1.53 -12.41
N LEU A 79 13.31 -2.23 -12.54
CA LEU A 79 12.77 -3.10 -11.50
C LEU A 79 13.07 -4.55 -11.88
N ASN A 80 13.89 -5.23 -11.09
CA ASN A 80 14.21 -6.64 -11.28
C ASN A 80 13.54 -7.46 -10.18
N ILE A 81 12.97 -8.60 -10.53
CA ILE A 81 12.35 -9.52 -9.57
C ILE A 81 13.08 -10.85 -9.65
N ASN A 82 13.55 -11.30 -8.50
CA ASN A 82 14.12 -12.62 -8.31
C ASN A 82 13.09 -13.46 -7.56
N ARG A 83 12.57 -14.47 -8.25
CA ARG A 83 11.57 -15.39 -7.73
C ARG A 83 12.24 -16.65 -7.20
N THR A 84 11.73 -17.17 -6.10
CA THR A 84 12.15 -18.45 -5.55
C THR A 84 11.02 -19.46 -5.73
N GLY A 85 10.89 -20.03 -6.92
CA GLY A 85 9.80 -20.95 -7.27
C GLY A 85 8.65 -20.26 -7.98
N ASN A 86 7.42 -20.56 -7.58
CA ASN A 86 6.19 -20.08 -8.24
C ASN A 86 5.85 -18.60 -7.92
N ASP A 87 4.88 -18.04 -8.64
CA ASP A 87 4.41 -16.64 -8.55
C ASP A 87 3.88 -16.18 -7.18
N SER A 88 3.65 -17.12 -6.26
CA SER A 88 3.09 -16.87 -4.94
C SER A 88 4.06 -17.14 -3.79
N THR A 89 5.29 -17.55 -4.10
CA THR A 89 6.41 -17.65 -3.16
C THR A 89 7.02 -16.28 -2.84
N ILE A 90 7.88 -16.25 -1.82
CA ILE A 90 8.65 -15.04 -1.48
C ILE A 90 9.51 -14.65 -2.68
N SER A 91 9.35 -13.41 -3.13
CA SER A 91 10.17 -12.83 -4.18
C SER A 91 10.98 -11.66 -3.64
N SER A 92 12.26 -11.62 -3.98
CA SER A 92 13.10 -10.44 -3.78
C SER A 92 12.94 -9.53 -4.99
N TYR A 93 12.90 -8.22 -4.76
CA TYR A 93 12.84 -7.24 -5.85
C TYR A 93 13.88 -6.15 -5.63
N PHE A 94 14.38 -5.63 -6.74
CA PHE A 94 15.47 -4.65 -6.77
C PHE A 94 15.10 -3.49 -7.68
N LEU A 95 15.15 -2.27 -7.15
CA LEU A 95 14.90 -1.05 -7.90
C LEU A 95 16.23 -0.32 -8.10
N ARG A 96 16.70 -0.25 -9.34
CA ARG A 96 18.04 0.28 -9.70
C ARG A 96 19.18 -0.39 -8.91
N GLY A 97 19.04 -1.68 -8.63
CA GLY A 97 20.03 -2.48 -7.88
C GLY A 97 19.93 -2.37 -6.36
N ILE A 98 19.06 -1.51 -5.83
CA ILE A 98 18.80 -1.39 -4.38
C ILE A 98 17.78 -2.45 -3.98
N ASP A 99 18.01 -3.15 -2.87
CA ASP A 99 17.18 -4.26 -2.43
C ASP A 99 15.83 -3.83 -1.81
N ASN A 100 14.88 -4.75 -1.76
CA ASN A 100 13.51 -4.55 -1.27
C ASN A 100 13.40 -4.03 0.17
N GLY A 101 14.43 -4.22 1.02
CA GLY A 101 14.46 -3.63 2.36
C GLY A 101 14.59 -2.09 2.38
N HIS A 102 15.02 -1.51 1.25
CA HIS A 102 15.23 -0.07 1.09
C HIS A 102 14.28 0.56 0.08
N ILE A 103 13.20 -0.15 -0.27
CA ILE A 103 12.14 0.32 -1.16
C ILE A 103 10.85 0.42 -0.35
N LEU A 104 10.31 1.62 -0.22
CA LEU A 104 9.06 1.79 0.51
C LEU A 104 7.89 1.35 -0.36
N VAL A 105 7.15 0.35 0.11
CA VAL A 105 5.91 -0.09 -0.54
C VAL A 105 4.70 0.45 0.23
N LEU A 106 3.80 1.08 -0.52
CA LEU A 106 2.56 1.67 -0.03
C LEU A 106 1.36 1.05 -0.71
N TYR A 107 0.27 0.88 0.03
CA TYR A 107 -1.06 0.61 -0.51
C TYR A 107 -1.95 1.80 -0.20
N ASP A 108 -2.34 2.56 -1.23
CA ASP A 108 -3.11 3.79 -1.10
C ASP A 108 -2.49 4.79 -0.08
N GLY A 109 -1.15 4.83 -0.02
CA GLY A 109 -0.37 5.65 0.90
C GLY A 109 -0.08 5.05 2.29
N ALA A 110 -0.62 3.88 2.64
CA ALA A 110 -0.32 3.18 3.89
C ALA A 110 0.84 2.18 3.72
N GLU A 111 1.76 2.13 4.70
CA GLU A 111 2.94 1.24 4.64
C GLU A 111 2.54 -0.24 4.63
N MET A 112 3.12 -1.01 3.71
CA MET A 112 2.88 -2.46 3.55
C MET A 112 4.01 -3.36 4.08
N GLY A 113 5.19 -2.80 4.36
CA GLY A 113 6.38 -3.57 4.73
C GLY A 113 6.20 -4.26 6.08
N ASP A 114 6.52 -5.54 6.20
CA ASP A 114 6.28 -6.30 7.41
C ASP A 114 7.34 -5.99 8.49
N PRO A 115 6.99 -5.33 9.61
CA PRO A 115 7.97 -4.97 10.65
C PRO A 115 8.53 -6.17 11.42
N SER A 116 7.97 -7.37 11.24
CA SER A 116 8.53 -8.61 11.79
C SER A 116 9.55 -9.28 10.89
N SER A 117 9.69 -8.82 9.64
CA SER A 117 10.78 -9.25 8.76
C SER A 117 12.06 -8.46 9.03
N ILE A 118 13.21 -9.11 8.85
CA ILE A 118 14.54 -8.53 9.09
C ILE A 118 14.75 -7.28 8.23
N LYS A 119 14.30 -7.29 6.98
CA LYS A 119 14.46 -6.16 6.05
C LYS A 119 13.25 -5.22 6.01
N LYS A 120 12.17 -5.52 6.73
CA LYS A 120 10.90 -4.81 6.64
C LYS A 120 10.33 -4.74 5.21
N GLU A 121 10.61 -5.75 4.39
CA GLU A 121 10.15 -5.82 3.01
C GLU A 121 8.62 -6.05 2.93
N ALA A 122 8.02 -5.62 1.83
CA ALA A 122 6.61 -5.93 1.54
C ALA A 122 6.50 -7.15 0.62
N PHE A 123 5.60 -8.07 0.94
CA PHE A 123 5.29 -9.26 0.16
C PHE A 123 4.32 -8.95 -0.99
N LEU A 124 4.86 -8.54 -2.14
CA LEU A 124 4.09 -8.14 -3.32
C LEU A 124 3.35 -9.31 -3.99
N ASN A 125 3.78 -10.56 -3.74
CA ASN A 125 3.11 -11.78 -4.17
C ASN A 125 1.70 -11.94 -3.56
N THR A 126 1.36 -11.20 -2.49
CA THR A 126 0.04 -11.23 -1.85
C THR A 126 -1.00 -10.32 -2.51
N LEU A 127 -0.59 -9.51 -3.48
CA LEU A 127 -1.47 -8.54 -4.14
C LEU A 127 -2.28 -9.20 -5.27
N ASN A 128 -3.39 -8.57 -5.65
CA ASN A 128 -4.24 -9.02 -6.75
C ASN A 128 -4.46 -7.94 -7.82
N PHE A 129 -4.37 -8.31 -9.09
CA PHE A 129 -4.65 -7.41 -10.21
C PHE A 129 -6.07 -6.87 -10.23
N HIS A 130 -7.05 -7.67 -9.85
CA HIS A 130 -8.44 -7.30 -10.01
C HIS A 130 -8.88 -6.19 -9.05
N GLU A 131 -8.15 -5.97 -7.95
CA GLU A 131 -8.41 -4.89 -6.98
C GLU A 131 -7.56 -3.63 -7.21
N ILE A 132 -6.55 -3.70 -8.07
CA ILE A 132 -5.62 -2.59 -8.34
C ILE A 132 -6.11 -1.80 -9.55
N ASP A 133 -6.07 -0.48 -9.42
CA ASP A 133 -6.26 0.45 -10.52
C ASP A 133 -4.94 0.57 -11.29
N HIS A 134 -3.90 1.08 -10.62
CA HIS A 134 -2.56 1.19 -11.18
C HIS A 134 -1.50 1.10 -10.09
N ILE A 135 -0.24 0.90 -10.50
CA ILE A 135 0.92 0.95 -9.61
C ILE A 135 1.82 2.09 -10.06
N GLU A 136 2.21 2.93 -9.11
CA GLU A 136 3.15 4.02 -9.29
C GLU A 136 4.52 3.59 -8.74
N VAL A 137 5.58 3.79 -9.51
CA VAL A 137 6.95 3.50 -9.06
C VAL A 137 7.77 4.77 -9.19
N LEU A 138 8.09 5.39 -8.06
CA LEU A 138 9.05 6.49 -7.98
C LEU A 138 10.45 5.93 -7.80
N LYS A 139 11.35 6.25 -8.73
CA LYS A 139 12.70 5.69 -8.81
C LYS A 139 13.71 6.65 -8.19
N GLY A 140 14.58 6.14 -7.33
CA GLY A 140 15.64 6.91 -6.67
C GLY A 140 15.23 7.39 -5.28
N ASN A 141 16.06 8.26 -4.70
CA ASN A 141 15.92 8.64 -3.30
C ASN A 141 14.63 9.46 -3.07
N GLN A 142 13.74 8.92 -2.23
CA GLN A 142 12.50 9.55 -1.78
C GLN A 142 12.49 9.76 -0.26
N SER A 143 13.66 9.71 0.39
CA SER A 143 13.80 9.84 1.84
C SER A 143 13.42 11.21 2.38
N THR A 144 13.49 12.25 1.54
CA THR A 144 12.99 13.59 1.90
C THR A 144 11.47 13.61 2.09
N LEU A 145 10.72 12.75 1.40
CA LEU A 145 9.25 12.65 1.55
C LEU A 145 8.85 11.55 2.54
N TYR A 146 9.55 10.42 2.52
CA TYR A 146 9.10 9.20 3.21
C TYR A 146 10.02 8.72 4.33
N GLY A 147 11.24 9.25 4.45
CA GLY A 147 12.22 8.85 5.45
C GLY A 147 13.15 7.70 5.00
N SER A 148 13.81 7.08 5.97
CA SER A 148 14.87 6.07 5.77
C SER A 148 14.43 4.84 4.96
N ASP A 149 13.13 4.56 4.93
CA ASP A 149 12.60 3.35 4.29
C ASP A 149 12.54 3.50 2.74
N ALA A 150 12.72 4.72 2.21
CA ALA A 150 12.56 5.05 0.79
C ALA A 150 13.86 5.48 0.09
N ILE A 151 14.98 4.81 0.40
CA ILE A 151 16.31 5.11 -0.18
C ILE A 151 16.36 4.74 -1.68
N GLY A 152 15.82 3.57 -2.04
CA GLY A 152 15.80 3.08 -3.42
C GLY A 152 14.64 3.60 -4.25
N GLY A 153 13.53 3.95 -3.58
CA GLY A 153 12.34 4.48 -4.21
C GLY A 153 11.08 4.16 -3.43
N VAL A 154 9.95 4.44 -4.08
CA VAL A 154 8.60 4.17 -3.56
C VAL A 154 7.81 3.40 -4.60
N ILE A 155 7.17 2.32 -4.20
CA ILE A 155 6.17 1.61 -4.99
C ILE A 155 4.82 1.85 -4.31
N ASN A 156 3.94 2.61 -4.95
CA ASN A 156 2.62 2.93 -4.41
C ASN A 156 1.54 2.24 -5.23
N ILE A 157 0.83 1.33 -4.59
CA ILE A 157 -0.25 0.55 -5.19
C ILE A 157 -1.56 1.29 -4.98
N ILE A 158 -2.19 1.70 -6.08
CA ILE A 158 -3.45 2.41 -6.04
C ILE A 158 -4.59 1.42 -6.25
N PRO A 159 -5.46 1.20 -5.25
CA PRO A 159 -6.62 0.33 -5.41
C PRO A 159 -7.66 0.98 -6.30
N LYS A 160 -8.49 0.15 -6.94
CA LYS A 160 -9.70 0.62 -7.62
C LYS A 160 -10.56 1.42 -6.65
N LYS A 161 -10.99 2.57 -7.13
CA LYS A 161 -11.97 3.44 -6.45
C LYS A 161 -13.31 3.32 -7.19
N GLY A 162 -14.39 3.76 -6.57
CA GLY A 162 -15.70 3.73 -7.21
C GLY A 162 -15.76 4.59 -8.47
N ILE A 163 -16.82 4.40 -9.27
CA ILE A 163 -17.02 5.10 -10.55
C ILE A 163 -17.13 6.60 -10.29
N LYS A 164 -16.10 7.37 -10.66
CA LYS A 164 -16.16 8.83 -10.58
C LYS A 164 -17.19 9.34 -11.59
N ASN A 165 -17.97 10.33 -11.16
CA ASN A 165 -18.84 11.16 -12.03
C ASN A 165 -20.05 10.49 -12.72
N LYS A 166 -20.32 9.20 -12.50
CA LYS A 166 -21.57 8.55 -12.95
C LYS A 166 -22.29 7.87 -11.79
N GLN A 167 -23.59 8.14 -11.65
CA GLN A 167 -24.44 7.40 -10.72
C GLN A 167 -24.65 5.99 -11.25
N GLY A 168 -24.50 5.01 -10.38
CA GLY A 168 -24.69 3.61 -10.75
C GLY A 168 -23.66 2.70 -10.10
N HIS A 169 -23.84 1.42 -10.37
CA HIS A 169 -23.02 0.35 -9.81
C HIS A 169 -22.60 -0.58 -10.94
N THR A 170 -21.36 -1.04 -10.88
CA THR A 170 -20.85 -2.08 -11.75
C THR A 170 -20.47 -3.27 -10.89
N LEU A 171 -21.04 -4.42 -11.23
CA LEU A 171 -20.65 -5.71 -10.68
C LEU A 171 -19.87 -6.46 -11.75
N THR A 172 -18.60 -6.74 -11.47
CA THR A 172 -17.73 -7.51 -12.34
C THR A 172 -17.42 -8.84 -11.68
N PHE A 173 -17.73 -9.92 -12.40
CA PHE A 173 -17.26 -11.26 -12.05
C PHE A 173 -16.14 -11.64 -13.01
N THR A 174 -15.04 -12.16 -12.47
CA THR A 174 -13.94 -12.73 -13.28
C THR A 174 -13.69 -14.15 -12.81
N GLY A 175 -13.58 -15.07 -13.75
CA GLY A 175 -13.19 -16.45 -13.49
C GLY A 175 -12.18 -16.90 -14.52
N GLY A 176 -11.24 -17.73 -14.13
CA GLY A 176 -10.24 -18.28 -15.04
C GLY A 176 -9.65 -19.59 -14.53
N GLY A 177 -9.00 -20.28 -15.46
CA GLY A 177 -8.25 -21.49 -15.19
C GLY A 177 -7.05 -21.60 -16.11
N GLY A 178 -6.01 -22.32 -15.68
CA GLY A 178 -4.76 -22.42 -16.41
C GLY A 178 -3.99 -23.70 -16.11
N SER A 179 -2.74 -23.73 -16.57
CA SER A 179 -1.77 -24.79 -16.29
C SER A 179 -1.63 -25.03 -14.78
N TYR A 180 -1.18 -26.22 -14.41
CA TYR A 180 -0.96 -26.59 -12.99
C TYR A 180 -2.24 -26.44 -12.13
N ASN A 181 -3.39 -26.81 -12.71
CA ASN A 181 -4.70 -26.71 -12.05
C ASN A 181 -4.96 -25.33 -11.45
N GLN A 182 -4.43 -24.28 -12.07
CA GLN A 182 -4.64 -22.92 -11.62
C GLN A 182 -6.12 -22.58 -11.77
N GLN A 183 -6.71 -22.01 -10.73
CA GLN A 183 -8.09 -21.54 -10.70
C GLN A 183 -8.12 -20.19 -10.01
N ASN A 184 -8.77 -19.21 -10.64
CA ASN A 184 -8.98 -17.88 -10.06
C ASN A 184 -10.45 -17.48 -10.19
N ALA A 185 -10.98 -16.87 -9.14
CA ALA A 185 -12.30 -16.25 -9.14
C ALA A 185 -12.23 -14.91 -8.40
N ALA A 186 -12.78 -13.87 -9.01
CA ALA A 186 -12.83 -12.52 -8.46
C ALA A 186 -14.23 -11.93 -8.62
N LEU A 187 -14.63 -11.15 -7.62
CA LEU A 187 -15.85 -10.36 -7.63
C LEU A 187 -15.48 -8.92 -7.28
N ASN A 188 -15.92 -7.96 -8.06
CA ASN A 188 -15.74 -6.56 -7.78
C ASN A 188 -17.07 -5.82 -7.93
N LEU A 189 -17.47 -5.11 -6.88
CA LEU A 189 -18.63 -4.23 -6.88
C LEU A 189 -18.12 -2.81 -6.64
N ASN A 190 -18.34 -1.92 -7.60
CA ASN A 190 -17.97 -0.52 -7.45
C ASN A 190 -19.09 0.39 -7.92
N GLY A 191 -19.08 1.65 -7.48
CA GLY A 191 -20.10 2.59 -7.90
C GLY A 191 -20.00 3.95 -7.22
N SER A 192 -20.92 4.82 -7.62
CA SER A 192 -21.15 6.06 -6.89
C SER A 192 -22.63 6.41 -6.84
N GLY A 193 -23.02 7.13 -5.79
CA GLY A 193 -24.38 7.56 -5.57
C GLY A 193 -24.42 8.94 -4.92
N LEU A 194 -25.52 9.67 -5.17
CA LEU A 194 -25.79 10.91 -4.47
C LEU A 194 -26.59 10.62 -3.19
N VAL A 195 -26.09 11.09 -2.06
CA VAL A 195 -26.75 10.96 -0.75
C VAL A 195 -27.23 12.35 -0.32
N ARG A 196 -28.47 12.45 0.15
CA ARG A 196 -28.99 13.70 0.72
C ARG A 196 -28.26 13.98 2.04
N GLY A 197 -27.62 15.14 2.14
CA GLY A 197 -27.01 15.58 3.39
C GLY A 197 -28.07 15.91 4.45
N PRO A 198 -27.69 15.96 5.74
CA PRO A 198 -28.58 16.31 6.85
C PRO A 198 -29.01 17.79 6.84
N LEU A 199 -28.29 18.66 6.11
CA LEU A 199 -28.60 20.08 5.93
C LEU A 199 -29.07 20.32 4.49
N ARG A 200 -30.11 21.15 4.33
CA ARG A 200 -31.01 21.25 3.17
C ARG A 200 -30.33 21.33 1.78
N GLU A 201 -31.03 20.76 0.78
CA GLU A 201 -30.89 20.87 -0.69
C GLU A 201 -29.61 20.39 -1.39
N ARG A 202 -28.42 20.36 -0.77
CA ARG A 202 -27.20 19.89 -1.43
C ARG A 202 -26.98 18.38 -1.24
N ARG A 203 -26.63 17.65 -2.31
CA ARG A 203 -26.40 16.19 -2.28
C ARG A 203 -24.90 15.90 -2.24
N GLY A 204 -24.45 15.19 -1.20
CA GLY A 204 -23.09 14.66 -1.14
C GLY A 204 -22.94 13.47 -2.08
N ARG A 205 -21.70 13.13 -2.44
CA ARG A 205 -21.41 11.97 -3.29
C ARG A 205 -20.70 10.90 -2.49
N PHE A 206 -21.26 9.70 -2.49
CA PHE A 206 -20.62 8.51 -1.96
C PHE A 206 -20.03 7.70 -3.10
N VAL A 207 -18.75 7.35 -2.99
CA VAL A 207 -17.99 6.57 -3.96
C VAL A 207 -17.49 5.34 -3.23
N TYR A 208 -17.66 4.16 -3.81
CA TYR A 208 -17.26 2.93 -3.14
C TYR A 208 -16.76 1.86 -4.12
N ASN A 209 -15.91 0.99 -3.62
CA ASN A 209 -15.40 -0.20 -4.27
C ASN A 209 -15.25 -1.31 -3.23
N LEU A 210 -15.66 -2.53 -3.59
CA LEU A 210 -15.49 -3.75 -2.81
C LEU A 210 -15.05 -4.85 -3.77
N GLY A 211 -13.81 -5.30 -3.64
CA GLY A 211 -13.23 -6.38 -4.43
C GLY A 211 -12.87 -7.57 -3.55
N GLY A 212 -13.14 -8.78 -4.01
CA GLY A 212 -12.69 -10.01 -3.39
C GLY A 212 -12.17 -10.99 -4.44
N GLN A 213 -11.17 -11.78 -4.09
CA GLN A 213 -10.60 -12.78 -4.97
C GLN A 213 -10.14 -14.01 -4.21
N VAL A 214 -10.27 -15.16 -4.84
CA VAL A 214 -9.64 -16.41 -4.44
C VAL A 214 -8.85 -16.96 -5.62
N GLN A 215 -7.65 -17.46 -5.34
CA GLN A 215 -6.80 -18.10 -6.34
C GLN A 215 -6.13 -19.33 -5.72
N LYS A 216 -5.95 -20.37 -6.52
CA LYS A 216 -5.16 -21.54 -6.16
C LYS A 216 -4.45 -22.09 -7.37
N SER A 217 -3.35 -22.78 -7.15
CA SER A 217 -2.65 -23.57 -8.16
C SER A 217 -1.87 -24.69 -7.47
N ASP A 218 -1.67 -25.80 -8.18
CA ASP A 218 -0.73 -26.84 -7.77
C ASP A 218 0.72 -26.42 -8.04
N GLY A 219 0.94 -25.37 -8.86
CA GLY A 219 2.24 -24.76 -9.10
C GLY A 219 3.29 -25.66 -9.75
N ILE A 220 4.53 -25.21 -9.65
CA ILE A 220 5.76 -25.90 -10.09
C ILE A 220 6.70 -26.02 -8.89
N SER A 221 7.51 -27.06 -8.88
CA SER A 221 8.60 -27.22 -7.89
C SER A 221 9.64 -26.11 -8.03
N ALA A 222 10.11 -25.56 -6.92
CA ALA A 222 11.24 -24.66 -6.85
C ALA A 222 12.57 -25.44 -6.86
N ALA A 223 12.56 -26.69 -6.40
CA ALA A 223 13.64 -27.64 -6.51
C ALA A 223 13.92 -28.01 -7.97
N ARG A 224 15.20 -28.17 -8.34
CA ARG A 224 15.51 -28.61 -9.70
C ARG A 224 15.29 -30.10 -9.84
N ALA A 225 14.55 -30.47 -10.88
CA ALA A 225 14.28 -31.86 -11.22
C ALA A 225 15.55 -32.67 -11.59
N ASP A 226 16.65 -32.03 -12.01
CA ASP A 226 17.92 -32.72 -12.30
C ASP A 226 18.66 -33.16 -11.03
N GLN A 227 18.50 -32.41 -9.93
CA GLN A 227 19.10 -32.69 -8.63
C GLN A 227 18.16 -33.46 -7.70
N ASN A 228 16.85 -33.28 -7.87
CA ASN A 228 15.80 -33.87 -7.04
C ASN A 228 14.77 -34.61 -7.92
N PRO A 229 15.09 -35.83 -8.42
CA PRO A 229 14.15 -36.61 -9.20
C PRO A 229 12.92 -36.98 -8.37
N GLY A 230 11.72 -36.57 -8.81
CA GLY A 230 10.49 -36.77 -8.07
C GLY A 230 10.20 -35.70 -7.01
N ALA A 231 10.82 -34.53 -7.14
CA ALA A 231 10.43 -33.32 -6.42
C ALA A 231 8.92 -33.06 -6.52
N ASP A 232 8.30 -32.67 -5.41
CA ASP A 232 6.88 -32.38 -5.40
C ASP A 232 6.59 -31.00 -5.97
N ARG A 233 5.30 -30.67 -6.14
CA ARG A 233 4.92 -29.38 -6.70
C ARG A 233 4.61 -28.42 -5.58
N ASP A 234 5.20 -27.23 -5.65
CA ASP A 234 4.89 -26.18 -4.71
C ASP A 234 3.58 -25.49 -5.08
N GLY A 235 2.52 -25.86 -4.36
CA GLY A 235 1.21 -25.25 -4.51
C GLY A 235 1.08 -23.91 -3.78
N TYR A 236 0.03 -23.17 -4.12
CA TYR A 236 -0.36 -21.99 -3.35
C TYR A 236 -1.87 -21.76 -3.33
N ARG A 237 -2.33 -21.02 -2.32
CA ARG A 237 -3.70 -20.54 -2.18
C ARG A 237 -3.70 -19.12 -1.66
N GLN A 238 -4.43 -18.25 -2.35
CA GLN A 238 -4.54 -16.84 -2.05
C GLN A 238 -5.99 -16.43 -1.87
N LYS A 239 -6.22 -15.54 -0.91
CA LYS A 239 -7.50 -14.89 -0.67
C LYS A 239 -7.25 -13.41 -0.43
N ASN A 240 -7.90 -12.57 -1.21
CA ASN A 240 -7.78 -11.12 -1.13
C ASN A 240 -9.14 -10.48 -0.97
N LEU A 241 -9.21 -9.43 -0.17
CA LEU A 241 -10.36 -8.58 0.02
C LEU A 241 -9.88 -7.14 0.13
N ALA A 242 -10.40 -6.27 -0.72
CA ALA A 242 -10.10 -4.85 -0.72
C ALA A 242 -11.40 -4.03 -0.73
N THR A 243 -11.41 -2.94 0.01
CA THR A 243 -12.52 -1.99 0.01
C THR A 243 -12.00 -0.57 0.01
N ASN A 244 -12.70 0.30 -0.70
CA ASN A 244 -12.50 1.74 -0.64
C ASN A 244 -13.88 2.42 -0.54
N VAL A 245 -13.95 3.42 0.31
CA VAL A 245 -15.14 4.25 0.52
C VAL A 245 -14.68 5.69 0.63
N ILE A 246 -15.34 6.59 -0.10
CA ILE A 246 -15.06 8.02 -0.07
C ILE A 246 -16.40 8.76 -0.02
N TYR A 247 -16.51 9.73 0.88
CA TYR A 247 -17.64 10.63 0.92
C TYR A 247 -17.19 12.07 0.62
N HIS A 248 -17.65 12.58 -0.52
CA HIS A 248 -17.49 13.99 -0.89
C HIS A 248 -18.69 14.78 -0.37
N HIS A 249 -18.45 15.62 0.63
CA HIS A 249 -19.42 16.57 1.13
C HIS A 249 -19.65 17.68 0.09
N PRO A 250 -20.87 18.22 -0.05
CA PRO A 250 -21.14 19.31 -0.97
C PRO A 250 -20.36 20.60 -0.73
N ASP A 251 -19.89 20.81 0.49
CA ASP A 251 -19.16 22.02 0.90
C ASP A 251 -17.64 21.87 0.70
N GLY A 252 -17.21 21.07 -0.28
CA GLY A 252 -15.79 20.89 -0.61
C GLY A 252 -14.99 20.01 0.35
N ILE A 253 -15.61 19.49 1.41
CA ILE A 253 -14.96 18.60 2.38
C ILE A 253 -14.98 17.17 1.86
N THR A 254 -13.81 16.52 1.73
CA THR A 254 -13.75 15.08 1.49
C THR A 254 -13.55 14.38 2.83
N ILE A 255 -14.65 13.83 3.36
CA ILE A 255 -14.66 13.12 4.63
C ILE A 255 -14.53 11.63 4.35
N GLY A 256 -13.61 10.98 5.07
CA GLY A 256 -13.58 9.52 5.14
C GLY A 256 -13.17 8.86 3.84
N ASP A 257 -12.05 9.28 3.25
CA ASP A 257 -11.31 8.42 2.32
C ASP A 257 -10.76 7.24 3.11
N PHE A 258 -11.55 6.18 3.14
CA PHE A 258 -11.29 4.94 3.83
C PHE A 258 -10.84 3.89 2.81
N SER A 259 -9.74 3.22 3.10
CA SER A 259 -9.33 2.03 2.37
C SER A 259 -8.93 0.94 3.34
N ALA A 260 -9.26 -0.30 3.00
CA ALA A 260 -8.82 -1.46 3.75
C ALA A 260 -8.52 -2.63 2.81
N LYS A 261 -7.54 -3.43 3.20
CA LYS A 261 -7.11 -4.65 2.52
C LYS A 261 -6.91 -5.76 3.54
N PHE A 262 -7.33 -6.95 3.15
CA PHE A 262 -6.96 -8.21 3.77
C PHE A 262 -6.39 -9.13 2.69
N SER A 263 -5.24 -9.74 2.97
CA SER A 263 -4.68 -10.80 2.14
C SER A 263 -4.25 -11.97 3.00
N SER A 264 -4.52 -13.17 2.51
CA SER A 264 -4.07 -14.43 3.09
C SER A 264 -3.43 -15.26 1.99
N ASN A 265 -2.17 -15.61 2.17
CA ASN A 265 -1.40 -16.44 1.26
C ASN A 265 -0.90 -17.66 2.00
N LYS A 266 -1.16 -18.84 1.46
CA LYS A 266 -0.46 -20.08 1.87
C LYS A 266 0.30 -20.59 0.66
N SER A 267 1.59 -20.83 0.82
CA SER A 267 2.46 -21.39 -0.20
C SER A 267 3.27 -22.55 0.38
N ASP A 268 3.42 -23.59 -0.43
CA ASP A 268 4.38 -24.65 -0.19
C ASP A 268 5.77 -24.13 -0.64
N LEU A 269 6.82 -24.49 0.10
CA LEU A 269 8.17 -23.96 -0.06
C LEU A 269 9.18 -25.10 0.01
N ASP A 270 10.28 -24.94 -0.71
CA ASP A 270 11.42 -25.84 -0.57
C ASP A 270 12.48 -25.31 0.41
N ARG A 271 13.07 -26.24 1.17
CA ARG A 271 14.21 -25.92 2.04
C ARG A 271 15.43 -25.56 1.20
N TYR A 272 16.22 -24.59 1.68
CA TYR A 272 17.30 -23.89 0.94
C TYR A 272 16.85 -22.91 -0.15
N GLY A 273 15.55 -22.64 -0.26
CA GLY A 273 15.04 -21.53 -1.08
C GLY A 273 15.41 -21.67 -2.55
N GLY A 274 15.24 -22.87 -3.12
CA GLY A 274 15.30 -23.09 -4.55
C GLY A 274 16.00 -24.40 -4.95
N PRO A 275 16.92 -24.37 -5.93
CA PRO A 275 17.25 -25.52 -6.77
C PRO A 275 17.85 -26.73 -6.06
N GLY A 276 18.45 -26.55 -4.87
CA GLY A 276 19.34 -27.50 -4.23
C GLY A 276 18.69 -28.47 -3.22
N GLY A 277 17.39 -28.32 -2.92
CA GLY A 277 16.68 -29.20 -2.00
C GLY A 277 15.17 -29.15 -2.23
N ASP A 278 14.49 -30.23 -1.88
CA ASP A 278 13.05 -30.45 -2.01
C ASP A 278 12.52 -30.79 -0.62
N ASP A 279 11.48 -30.08 -0.15
CA ASP A 279 10.86 -30.31 1.16
C ASP A 279 9.33 -30.31 1.04
N PRO A 280 8.70 -31.50 0.91
CA PRO A 280 7.29 -31.60 0.55
C PRO A 280 6.30 -31.07 1.59
N ASN A 281 6.77 -30.80 2.82
CA ASN A 281 5.90 -30.42 3.91
C ASN A 281 6.23 -29.05 4.50
N PHE A 282 7.25 -28.38 3.98
CA PHE A 282 7.58 -27.03 4.39
C PHE A 282 6.61 -26.01 3.79
N THR A 283 5.88 -25.33 4.66
CA THR A 283 4.83 -24.39 4.25
C THR A 283 4.99 -23.04 4.93
N MET A 284 4.63 -21.98 4.21
CA MET A 284 4.49 -20.64 4.75
C MET A 284 3.03 -20.18 4.64
N LYS A 285 2.55 -19.53 5.70
CA LYS A 285 1.31 -18.78 5.69
C LYS A 285 1.58 -17.33 6.05
N ASP A 286 1.06 -16.40 5.27
CA ASP A 286 1.14 -14.95 5.51
C ASP A 286 -0.26 -14.34 5.47
N ASP A 287 -0.67 -13.72 6.57
CA ASP A 287 -1.91 -12.96 6.69
C ASP A 287 -1.58 -11.48 6.95
N GLN A 288 -2.07 -10.58 6.10
CA GLN A 288 -1.90 -9.14 6.24
C GLN A 288 -3.24 -8.43 6.28
N TYR A 289 -3.37 -7.52 7.24
CA TYR A 289 -4.45 -6.56 7.36
C TYR A 289 -3.87 -5.16 7.24
N LEU A 290 -4.45 -4.32 6.39
CA LEU A 290 -4.05 -2.94 6.22
C LEU A 290 -5.30 -2.07 6.14
N ALA A 291 -5.30 -0.94 6.84
CA ALA A 291 -6.39 0.03 6.78
C ALA A 291 -5.85 1.45 6.84
N LYS A 292 -6.54 2.36 6.17
CA LYS A 292 -6.29 3.79 6.15
C LYS A 292 -7.61 4.53 6.28
N VAL A 293 -7.59 5.62 7.03
CA VAL A 293 -8.65 6.64 6.98
C VAL A 293 -7.99 8.00 6.84
N SER A 294 -8.46 8.78 5.88
CA SER A 294 -8.03 10.15 5.66
C SER A 294 -9.22 11.09 5.70
N VAL A 295 -9.05 12.20 6.40
CA VAL A 295 -9.99 13.33 6.39
C VAL A 295 -9.26 14.51 5.79
N ARG A 296 -9.79 15.07 4.71
CA ARG A 296 -9.27 16.27 4.07
C ARG A 296 -10.36 17.34 4.04
N THR A 297 -10.05 18.50 4.60
CA THR A 297 -10.89 19.69 4.46
C THR A 297 -10.20 20.68 3.53
N MET A 298 -10.97 21.57 2.93
CA MET A 298 -10.47 22.74 2.21
C MET A 298 -11.13 23.94 2.88
N SER A 299 -10.32 24.88 3.36
CA SER A 299 -10.75 26.15 3.91
C SER A 299 -10.36 27.25 2.93
N GLU A 300 -11.29 28.14 2.65
CA GLU A 300 -11.02 29.37 1.90
C GLU A 300 -10.45 30.46 2.83
N SER A 301 -9.66 31.34 2.22
CA SER A 301 -9.00 32.59 2.66
C SER A 301 -8.81 32.87 4.17
N PHE A 302 -7.55 33.01 4.56
CA PHE A 302 -7.14 33.81 5.73
C PHE A 302 -6.48 35.10 5.22
N GLY A 303 -7.24 36.17 4.99
CA GLY A 303 -6.67 37.47 4.60
C GLY A 303 -7.63 38.37 3.82
N THR A 304 -7.24 39.63 3.61
CA THR A 304 -8.00 40.63 2.85
C THR A 304 -7.91 40.49 1.33
N ASN A 305 -7.09 39.54 0.83
CA ASN A 305 -6.97 39.19 -0.58
C ASN A 305 -7.28 37.68 -0.73
N ASP A 306 -8.26 37.33 -1.54
CA ASP A 306 -8.88 35.99 -1.68
C ASP A 306 -7.99 34.88 -2.30
N ASP A 307 -6.67 35.00 -2.23
CA ASP A 307 -5.75 34.15 -3.01
C ASP A 307 -5.14 32.96 -2.25
N MET A 308 -5.52 32.71 -0.98
CA MET A 308 -4.93 31.62 -0.19
C MET A 308 -5.95 30.55 0.19
N ILE A 309 -5.71 29.31 -0.22
CA ILE A 309 -6.52 28.14 0.15
C ILE A 309 -5.69 27.22 1.04
N MET A 310 -6.25 26.79 2.17
CA MET A 310 -5.61 25.83 3.07
C MET A 310 -6.34 24.50 3.04
N ALA A 311 -5.62 23.41 2.78
CA ALA A 311 -6.15 22.06 2.74
C ALA A 311 -5.51 21.17 3.82
N PRO A 312 -5.98 21.25 5.09
CA PRO A 312 -5.52 20.34 6.11
C PRO A 312 -6.03 18.92 5.86
N THR A 313 -5.15 17.95 6.09
CA THR A 313 -5.42 16.53 5.95
C THR A 313 -4.90 15.80 7.18
N VAL A 314 -5.70 14.90 7.74
CA VAL A 314 -5.24 13.96 8.77
C VAL A 314 -5.43 12.56 8.22
N THR A 315 -4.32 11.82 8.12
CA THR A 315 -4.34 10.41 7.72
C THR A 315 -3.92 9.55 8.90
N ILE A 316 -4.72 8.52 9.20
CA ILE A 316 -4.36 7.45 10.12
C ILE A 316 -4.32 6.17 9.31
N SER A 317 -3.20 5.45 9.38
CA SER A 317 -3.05 4.15 8.77
C SER A 317 -2.54 3.15 9.79
N GLY A 318 -2.90 1.89 9.58
CA GLY A 318 -2.40 0.78 10.37
C GLY A 318 -2.28 -0.46 9.53
N GLN A 319 -1.30 -1.29 9.88
CA GLN A 319 -1.18 -2.63 9.35
C GLN A 319 -0.84 -3.63 10.44
N LYS A 320 -1.23 -4.88 10.20
CA LYS A 320 -0.87 -6.04 11.02
C LYS A 320 -0.53 -7.20 10.10
N ASN A 321 0.63 -7.80 10.33
CA ASN A 321 1.12 -8.96 9.62
C ASN A 321 1.26 -10.13 10.60
N SER A 322 0.93 -11.33 10.11
CA SER A 322 1.15 -12.59 10.79
C SER A 322 1.69 -13.57 9.79
N ARG A 323 2.96 -13.95 9.95
CA ARG A 323 3.62 -14.94 9.10
C ARG A 323 3.97 -16.15 9.94
N SER A 324 3.64 -17.34 9.46
CA SER A 324 4.06 -18.58 10.08
C SER A 324 4.70 -19.53 9.08
N TYR A 325 5.67 -20.29 9.58
CA TYR A 325 6.37 -21.34 8.87
C TYR A 325 6.16 -22.64 9.63
N ASN A 326 5.93 -23.73 8.90
CA ASN A 326 5.77 -25.05 9.49
C ASN A 326 6.43 -26.10 8.61
N ASN A 327 7.37 -26.82 9.20
CA ASN A 327 8.03 -28.01 8.67
C ASN A 327 8.08 -29.06 9.79
N SER A 328 7.61 -30.26 9.50
CA SER A 328 7.68 -31.41 10.41
C SER A 328 8.68 -32.44 9.86
N PRO A 329 9.34 -33.24 10.70
CA PRO A 329 10.28 -34.23 10.19
C PRO A 329 9.60 -35.26 9.30
N ASP A 330 10.24 -35.60 8.18
CA ASP A 330 9.83 -36.66 7.26
C ASP A 330 11.04 -37.47 6.74
N GLU A 331 10.79 -38.36 5.77
CA GLU A 331 11.83 -39.24 5.20
C GLU A 331 12.90 -38.48 4.41
N LYS A 332 12.58 -37.30 3.87
CA LYS A 332 13.51 -36.44 3.10
C LYS A 332 14.20 -35.41 3.97
N ASP A 333 13.55 -34.91 5.03
CA ASP A 333 14.10 -33.98 6.00
C ASP A 333 13.85 -34.45 7.45
N ALA A 334 14.90 -34.87 8.14
CA ALA A 334 14.82 -35.30 9.54
C ALA A 334 14.69 -34.14 10.54
N SER A 335 14.73 -32.88 10.08
CA SER A 335 14.64 -31.72 10.94
C SER A 335 13.23 -31.12 10.98
N SER A 336 12.99 -30.25 11.97
CA SER A 336 11.71 -29.54 12.09
C SER A 336 11.95 -28.06 12.24
N TYR A 337 11.04 -27.27 11.69
CA TYR A 337 11.05 -25.82 11.84
C TYR A 337 9.64 -25.30 12.05
N ARG A 338 9.44 -24.53 13.13
CA ARG A 338 8.25 -23.73 13.34
C ARG A 338 8.67 -22.31 13.68
N GLY A 339 8.21 -21.36 12.88
CA GLY A 339 8.46 -19.95 13.11
C GLY A 339 7.14 -19.18 13.04
N ASP A 340 6.79 -18.45 14.08
CA ASP A 340 5.65 -17.54 14.11
C ASP A 340 6.14 -16.11 14.27
N PHE A 341 5.76 -15.23 13.35
CA PHE A 341 6.17 -13.84 13.29
C PHE A 341 4.93 -12.96 13.25
N THR A 342 4.90 -11.94 14.11
CA THR A 342 3.80 -10.98 14.15
C THR A 342 4.36 -9.58 14.14
N GLY A 343 3.76 -8.73 13.30
CA GLY A 343 4.19 -7.36 13.08
C GLY A 343 3.01 -6.41 13.07
N SER A 344 3.20 -5.18 13.52
CA SER A 344 2.19 -4.12 13.36
C SER A 344 2.82 -2.74 13.22
N ILE A 345 2.18 -1.90 12.42
CA ILE A 345 2.52 -0.47 12.29
C ILE A 345 1.25 0.32 12.47
N ILE A 346 1.34 1.43 13.21
CA ILE A 346 0.31 2.47 13.26
C ILE A 346 1.01 3.79 12.95
N LYS A 347 0.45 4.55 12.00
CA LYS A 347 0.99 5.83 11.57
C LYS A 347 -0.09 6.89 11.52
N VAL A 348 0.18 8.04 12.14
CA VAL A 348 -0.68 9.22 12.15
C VAL A 348 0.08 10.35 11.45
N SER A 349 -0.49 10.87 10.36
CA SER A 349 0.16 11.82 9.46
C SER A 349 -0.73 13.05 9.24
N PRO A 350 -0.78 13.99 10.20
CA PRO A 350 -1.39 15.30 9.97
C PRO A 350 -0.49 16.12 9.05
N ALA A 351 -1.10 16.75 8.05
CA ALA A 351 -0.45 17.67 7.13
C ALA A 351 -1.40 18.81 6.76
N SER A 352 -0.87 19.91 6.27
CA SER A 352 -1.65 20.97 5.64
C SER A 352 -0.93 21.49 4.42
N THR A 353 -1.66 21.63 3.32
CA THR A 353 -1.17 22.23 2.09
C THR A 353 -1.78 23.61 1.94
N LEU A 354 -0.93 24.63 1.82
CA LEU A 354 -1.28 26.00 1.52
C LEU A 354 -1.09 26.21 0.03
N TYR A 355 -2.15 26.59 -0.66
CA TYR A 355 -2.12 27.06 -2.03
C TYR A 355 -2.10 28.59 -1.98
N LEU A 356 -1.04 29.19 -2.52
CA LEU A 356 -0.84 30.63 -2.61
C LEU A 356 -0.99 31.03 -4.08
N GLY A 357 -2.19 31.47 -4.44
CA GLY A 357 -2.61 31.62 -5.83
C GLY A 357 -2.52 30.31 -6.61
N GLU A 358 -2.34 30.41 -7.92
CA GLU A 358 -2.20 29.25 -8.82
C GLU A 358 -0.77 28.73 -8.94
N THR A 359 0.22 29.45 -8.40
CA THR A 359 1.63 29.23 -8.71
C THR A 359 2.46 28.68 -7.55
N GLN A 360 1.94 28.66 -6.33
CA GLN A 360 2.72 28.19 -5.18
C GLN A 360 1.93 27.25 -4.29
N GLN A 361 2.55 26.14 -3.93
CA GLN A 361 2.01 25.17 -2.98
C GLN A 361 3.05 24.88 -1.90
N ILE A 362 2.64 24.99 -0.65
CA ILE A 362 3.49 24.71 0.52
C ILE A 362 2.81 23.68 1.39
N THR A 363 3.45 22.53 1.60
CA THR A 363 2.93 21.48 2.48
C THR A 363 3.78 21.33 3.71
N LEU A 364 3.13 21.44 4.86
CA LEU A 364 3.71 21.19 6.17
C LEU A 364 3.10 19.91 6.73
N GLY A 365 3.90 19.02 7.29
CA GLY A 365 3.35 17.82 7.91
C GLY A 365 4.24 17.20 8.97
N ILE A 366 3.61 16.30 9.72
CA ILE A 366 4.22 15.52 10.79
C ILE A 366 3.86 14.06 10.55
N ASP A 367 4.80 13.15 10.76
CA ASP A 367 4.53 11.72 10.82
C ASP A 367 4.84 11.21 12.23
N LEU A 368 3.85 10.59 12.86
CA LEU A 368 4.01 9.83 14.09
C LEU A 368 3.83 8.36 13.74
N LYS A 369 4.87 7.54 13.89
CA LYS A 369 4.84 6.11 13.57
C LYS A 369 5.23 5.28 14.78
N ARG A 370 4.45 4.22 15.01
CA ARG A 370 4.68 3.20 16.04
C ARG A 370 4.75 1.83 15.38
N GLU A 371 5.80 1.09 15.62
CA GLU A 371 6.03 -0.24 15.05
C GLU A 371 6.32 -1.24 16.17
N GLN A 372 5.78 -2.45 16.06
CA GLN A 372 6.01 -3.53 17.01
C GLN A 372 6.16 -4.84 16.26
N SER A 373 7.06 -5.70 16.74
CA SER A 373 7.24 -7.04 16.20
C SER A 373 7.54 -8.05 17.30
N SER A 374 7.18 -9.31 17.06
CA SER A 374 7.48 -10.44 17.94
C SER A 374 7.61 -11.71 17.10
N SER A 375 8.57 -12.55 17.46
CA SER A 375 8.75 -13.88 16.86
C SER A 375 8.82 -14.96 17.93
N LYS A 376 8.45 -16.18 17.52
CA LYS A 376 8.69 -17.42 18.24
C LYS A 376 9.20 -18.43 17.25
N GLU A 377 10.37 -18.99 17.52
CA GLU A 377 10.98 -19.97 16.64
C GLU A 377 11.35 -21.21 17.45
N ALA A 378 11.13 -22.36 16.83
CA ALA A 378 11.53 -23.66 17.32
C ALA A 378 12.10 -24.44 16.12
N GLU A 379 13.40 -24.64 16.13
CA GLU A 379 14.09 -25.51 15.18
C GLU A 379 14.66 -26.70 15.95
N ALA A 380 14.42 -27.90 15.45
CA ALA A 380 15.12 -29.08 15.93
C ALA A 380 15.88 -29.68 14.75
N ALA A 381 17.19 -29.44 14.71
CA ALA A 381 18.13 -30.25 13.95
C ALA A 381 18.65 -31.38 14.85
N ALA A 382 19.25 -32.43 14.26
CA ALA A 382 19.87 -33.55 14.99
C ALA A 382 20.87 -33.13 16.10
N ALA A 383 21.25 -31.85 16.15
CA ALA A 383 21.64 -31.15 17.38
C ALA A 383 21.36 -29.64 17.26
N ALA A 384 20.32 -29.08 17.89
CA ALA A 384 20.34 -27.70 18.43
C ALA A 384 19.04 -27.31 19.17
N THR A 385 19.23 -26.38 20.11
CA THR A 385 18.35 -25.79 21.11
C THR A 385 17.40 -24.74 20.53
N ALA A 386 16.16 -24.65 21.05
CA ALA A 386 15.23 -23.56 20.73
C ALA A 386 15.84 -22.20 21.13
N THR A 387 16.16 -21.37 20.15
CA THR A 387 16.60 -19.98 20.34
C THR A 387 15.47 -19.02 20.01
N ALA A 388 14.97 -18.30 21.01
CA ALA A 388 14.15 -17.12 20.79
C ALA A 388 15.07 -15.91 20.58
N LEU A 389 15.22 -15.45 19.34
CA LEU A 389 15.91 -14.19 19.05
C LEU A 389 14.90 -13.04 19.22
N PRO A 390 15.16 -12.05 20.09
CA PRO A 390 14.24 -10.93 20.26
C PRO A 390 14.25 -10.02 19.03
N LEU A 391 13.17 -10.05 18.24
CA LEU A 391 12.88 -8.99 17.27
C LEU A 391 12.46 -7.69 17.99
N LYS A 392 12.56 -6.57 17.27
CA LYS A 392 12.35 -5.19 17.75
C LYS A 392 11.00 -5.05 18.50
N PRO A 393 11.00 -4.97 19.85
CA PRO A 393 9.76 -5.13 20.62
C PRO A 393 8.83 -3.90 20.51
N LEU A 394 9.39 -2.70 20.34
CA LEU A 394 8.64 -1.47 20.08
C LEU A 394 9.59 -0.40 19.50
N SER A 395 9.15 0.28 18.44
CA SER A 395 9.79 1.46 17.88
C SER A 395 8.79 2.58 17.79
N GLU A 396 9.21 3.79 18.14
CA GLU A 396 8.44 5.01 17.91
C GLU A 396 9.33 5.99 17.16
N SER A 397 8.78 6.62 16.11
CA SER A 397 9.49 7.61 15.32
C SER A 397 8.60 8.82 15.07
N PHE A 398 9.20 9.99 15.20
CA PHE A 398 8.64 11.28 14.85
C PHE A 398 9.42 11.82 13.66
N ALA A 399 8.72 12.42 12.71
CA ALA A 399 9.35 13.24 11.68
C ALA A 399 8.49 14.45 11.38
N SER A 400 9.11 15.57 11.05
CA SER A 400 8.44 16.73 10.47
C SER A 400 8.97 16.98 9.08
N TYR A 401 8.13 17.53 8.21
CA TYR A 401 8.54 17.84 6.85
C TYR A 401 7.87 19.11 6.34
N LEU A 402 8.60 19.79 5.47
CA LEU A 402 8.17 20.93 4.69
C LEU A 402 8.45 20.63 3.22
N TRP A 403 7.46 20.88 2.38
CA TRP A 403 7.57 20.77 0.95
C TRP A 403 7.09 22.07 0.30
N HIS A 404 7.83 22.57 -0.67
CA HIS A 404 7.47 23.76 -1.42
C HIS A 404 7.58 23.47 -2.91
N LYS A 405 6.49 23.77 -3.60
CA LYS A 405 6.35 23.68 -5.04
C LYS A 405 5.95 25.03 -5.63
N PRO A 406 6.91 25.76 -6.22
CA PRO A 406 6.61 26.87 -7.11
C PRO A 406 6.46 26.40 -8.56
N THR A 407 5.49 26.98 -9.25
CA THR A 407 5.24 26.84 -10.68
C THR A 407 5.65 28.15 -11.36
N LEU A 408 6.61 28.09 -12.27
CA LEU A 408 7.11 29.24 -13.02
C LEU A 408 7.08 28.94 -14.51
N ASN A 409 6.30 29.70 -15.29
CA ASN A 409 6.22 29.55 -16.75
C ASN A 409 5.96 28.09 -17.20
N SER A 410 5.01 27.42 -16.55
CA SER A 410 4.65 26.00 -16.78
C SER A 410 5.71 24.98 -16.35
N PHE A 411 6.78 25.39 -15.66
CA PHE A 411 7.72 24.48 -15.01
C PHE A 411 7.45 24.39 -13.52
N ASP A 412 7.33 23.17 -13.04
CA ASP A 412 7.20 22.86 -11.63
C ASP A 412 8.56 22.52 -11.02
N PHE A 413 8.86 23.16 -9.89
CA PHE A 413 10.03 22.84 -9.08
C PHE A 413 9.56 22.21 -7.78
N ASN A 414 10.22 21.14 -7.34
CA ASN A 414 9.91 20.50 -6.07
C ASN A 414 11.13 20.59 -5.15
N SER A 415 10.92 21.14 -3.95
CA SER A 415 11.94 21.22 -2.90
C SER A 415 11.35 20.81 -1.57
N GLY A 416 12.11 20.05 -0.78
CA GLY A 416 11.60 19.50 0.46
C GLY A 416 12.68 19.20 1.48
N LEU A 417 12.30 19.32 2.75
CA LEU A 417 13.12 18.96 3.89
C LEU A 417 12.29 18.07 4.83
N ARG A 418 12.95 17.04 5.38
CA ARG A 418 12.41 16.20 6.45
C ARG A 418 13.43 16.10 7.56
N LEU A 419 12.97 16.26 8.80
CA LEU A 419 13.75 16.22 10.03
C LEU A 419 13.33 15.01 10.88
#